data_AF-A0A921RVM0-F1
#
_entry.id   AF-A0A921RVM0-F1
#
_cell.length_a   1.000
_cell.length_b   1.000
_cell.length_c   1.000
_cell.angle_alpha   90.00
_cell.angle_beta   90.00
_cell.angle_gamma   90.00
#
_symmetry.space_group_name_H-M   'P 1'
#
loop_
_entity.id
_entity.type
_entity.pdbx_description
1 polymer ?
#
loop_
_entity_poly.entity_id
_entity_poly.type
_entity_poly.pdbx_seq_one_letter_code
_entity_poly.pdbx_strand_id
1 'polypeptide(L)'
;MDLVRQVEAKYPALLFKQQLTAFVEGLYGMIRDNVKKEISSVISLVIQAPRNAKAGLITDQGSYWQTIVNHLNDLLEILQENCVPTIFARKIFTQIFSFINAQLLNSLLVRRECCSFSNGEYVKQGLDELETWCTVAKPEYAGSAFDELKHICQAVGFLVIFKKFRISYDEIISDLCPVLSVQQIYKICTQYWDDKYNTESVSEEVLDEMKKVVNEGTGQGTSSDNTFLLNEEISMPLSLEEIANSMDAKEFQNVSPPQELLDNAAFQFLRS
;
A
#
# COMPACT_ATOMS: atom_id res chain seq x y z
N MET A 1 12.78 -23.41 -56.50
CA MET A 1 13.69 -22.88 -55.48
C MET A 1 13.03 -21.64 -54.94
N ASP A 2 12.22 -21.78 -53.90
CA ASP A 2 11.55 -20.65 -53.27
C ASP A 2 12.60 -19.81 -52.56
N LEU A 3 12.70 -18.55 -52.98
CA LEU A 3 13.57 -17.55 -52.41
C LEU A 3 13.04 -17.23 -51.01
N VAL A 4 13.55 -17.91 -49.98
CA VAL A 4 13.24 -17.62 -48.57
C VAL A 4 13.59 -16.15 -48.35
N ARG A 5 12.58 -15.28 -48.29
CA ARG A 5 12.74 -13.89 -47.90
C ARG A 5 13.32 -13.90 -46.49
N GLN A 6 14.60 -13.54 -46.36
CA GLN A 6 15.18 -13.26 -45.05
C GLN A 6 14.40 -12.10 -44.44
N VAL A 7 13.49 -12.42 -43.52
CA VAL A 7 12.82 -11.42 -42.71
C VAL A 7 13.87 -10.88 -41.76
N GLU A 8 14.07 -9.56 -41.78
CA GLU A 8 14.88 -8.88 -40.77
C GLU A 8 14.16 -9.01 -39.42
N ALA A 9 14.46 -10.09 -38.69
CA ALA A 9 13.73 -10.51 -37.49
C ALA A 9 13.75 -9.48 -36.35
N LYS A 10 14.67 -8.51 -36.41
CA LYS A 10 14.84 -7.45 -35.42
C LYS A 10 13.58 -6.61 -35.23
N TYR A 11 12.93 -6.20 -36.32
CA TYR A 11 11.76 -5.33 -36.23
C TYR A 11 10.50 -6.07 -35.72
N PRO A 12 10.13 -7.25 -36.26
CA PRO A 12 9.05 -8.05 -35.70
C PRO A 12 9.27 -8.44 -34.23
N ALA A 13 10.50 -8.81 -33.84
CA ALA A 13 10.82 -9.14 -32.45
C ALA A 13 10.67 -7.93 -31.51
N LEU A 14 11.07 -6.74 -31.96
CA LEU A 14 10.89 -5.50 -31.20
C LEU A 14 9.41 -5.20 -30.96
N LEU A 15 8.59 -5.27 -32.03
CA LEU A 15 7.14 -5.05 -31.92
C LEU A 15 6.48 -6.07 -31.00
N PHE A 16 6.85 -7.34 -31.12
CA PHE A 16 6.34 -8.40 -30.25
C PHE A 16 6.70 -8.15 -28.78
N LYS A 17 7.95 -7.76 -28.51
CA LYS A 17 8.39 -7.37 -27.15
C LYS A 17 7.55 -6.21 -26.60
N GLN A 18 7.28 -5.18 -27.41
CA GLN A 18 6.46 -4.04 -27.00
C GLN A 18 5.02 -4.46 -26.67
N GLN A 19 4.41 -5.32 -27.49
CA GLN A 19 3.07 -5.85 -27.25
C GLN A 19 3.00 -6.70 -25.98
N LEU A 20 3.98 -7.59 -25.76
CA LEU A 20 4.08 -8.36 -24.53
C LEU A 20 4.25 -7.47 -23.29
N THR A 21 5.04 -6.40 -23.41
CA THR A 21 5.22 -5.43 -22.33
C THR A 21 3.89 -4.79 -21.94
N ALA A 22 3.18 -4.24 -22.92
CA ALA A 22 1.88 -3.62 -22.69
C ALA A 22 0.85 -4.61 -22.12
N PHE A 23 0.90 -5.87 -22.55
CA PHE A 23 0.05 -6.92 -22.00
C PHE A 23 0.37 -7.22 -20.52
N VAL A 24 1.65 -7.35 -20.16
CA VAL A 24 2.08 -7.55 -18.76
C VAL A 24 1.72 -6.35 -17.88
N GLU A 25 1.91 -5.13 -18.37
CA GLU A 25 1.46 -3.91 -17.69
C GLU A 25 -0.05 -3.89 -17.46
N GLY A 26 -0.83 -4.33 -18.45
CA GLY A 26 -2.28 -4.48 -18.34
C GLY A 26 -2.68 -5.48 -17.26
N LEU A 27 -2.08 -6.69 -17.26
CA LEU A 27 -2.34 -7.71 -16.25
C LEU A 27 -1.96 -7.24 -14.84
N TYR A 28 -0.81 -6.59 -14.73
CA TYR A 28 -0.34 -6.01 -13.47
C TYR A 28 -1.34 -4.99 -12.92
N GLY A 29 -1.81 -4.07 -13.77
CA GLY A 29 -2.85 -3.10 -13.41
C GLY A 29 -4.13 -3.78 -12.93
N MET A 30 -4.60 -4.81 -13.66
CA MET A 30 -5.80 -5.56 -13.28
C MET A 30 -5.68 -6.26 -11.93
N ILE A 31 -4.56 -6.96 -11.67
CA ILE A 31 -4.32 -7.66 -10.38
C ILE A 31 -4.35 -6.62 -9.25
N ARG A 32 -3.59 -5.54 -9.40
CA ARG A 32 -3.55 -4.46 -8.41
C ARG A 32 -4.93 -3.89 -8.14
N ASP A 33 -5.68 -3.53 -9.17
CA ASP A 33 -6.97 -2.85 -9.01
C ASP A 33 -8.01 -3.75 -8.37
N ASN A 34 -7.98 -5.06 -8.68
CA ASN A 34 -8.84 -6.05 -8.04
C ASN A 34 -8.53 -6.17 -6.53
N VAL A 35 -7.25 -6.27 -6.17
CA VAL A 35 -6.85 -6.39 -4.76
C VAL A 35 -7.15 -5.10 -3.99
N LYS A 36 -6.89 -3.92 -4.58
CA LYS A 36 -7.29 -2.63 -3.98
C LYS A 36 -8.79 -2.60 -3.69
N LYS A 37 -9.62 -3.10 -4.61
CA LYS A 37 -11.08 -3.14 -4.45
C LYS A 37 -11.51 -4.08 -3.31
N GLU A 38 -10.90 -5.26 -3.21
CA GLU A 38 -11.16 -6.20 -2.10
C GLU A 38 -10.79 -5.59 -0.75
N ILE A 39 -9.57 -5.05 -0.65
CA ILE A 39 -9.06 -4.42 0.56
C ILE A 39 -9.89 -3.18 0.92
N SER A 40 -10.29 -2.34 -0.05
CA SER A 40 -11.08 -1.12 0.19
C SER A 40 -12.38 -1.41 0.95
N SER A 41 -13.04 -2.52 0.63
CA SER A 41 -14.27 -2.94 1.32
C SER A 41 -14.04 -3.16 2.83
N VAL A 42 -12.88 -3.73 3.19
CA VAL A 42 -12.51 -4.04 4.57
C VAL A 42 -11.88 -2.83 5.28
N ILE A 43 -11.13 -1.98 4.56
CA ILE A 43 -10.54 -0.75 5.13
C ILE A 43 -11.62 0.12 5.76
N SER A 44 -12.79 0.20 5.11
CA SER A 44 -13.93 0.96 5.62
C SER A 44 -14.35 0.57 7.06
N LEU A 45 -14.05 -0.67 7.46
CA LEU A 45 -14.39 -1.26 8.76
C LEU A 45 -13.26 -1.13 9.80
N VAL A 46 -12.02 -0.84 9.37
CA VAL A 46 -10.87 -0.65 10.28
C VAL A 46 -10.51 0.81 10.53
N ILE A 47 -11.14 1.75 9.80
CA ILE A 47 -10.95 3.19 10.01
C ILE A 47 -11.38 3.63 11.42
N GLN A 48 -12.38 2.95 11.99
CA GLN A 48 -12.89 3.23 13.33
C GLN A 48 -12.97 1.98 14.18
N ALA A 49 -12.50 2.08 15.43
CA ALA A 49 -12.64 1.04 16.44
C ALA A 49 -14.12 0.59 16.60
N PRO A 50 -14.43 -0.71 16.56
CA PRO A 50 -15.79 -1.20 16.69
C PRO A 50 -16.42 -0.82 18.03
N ARG A 51 -17.37 0.13 18.01
CA ARG A 51 -18.03 0.66 19.24
C ARG A 51 -18.89 -0.36 20.00
N ASN A 52 -19.22 -1.51 19.39
CA ASN A 52 -20.13 -2.52 19.94
C ASN A 52 -19.46 -3.81 20.43
N ALA A 53 -18.14 -3.91 20.37
CA ALA A 53 -17.43 -5.04 20.96
C ALA A 53 -17.41 -4.86 22.48
N LYS A 54 -18.43 -5.38 23.18
CA LYS A 54 -18.34 -5.61 24.62
C LYS A 54 -17.02 -6.32 24.90
N ALA A 55 -16.17 -5.72 25.73
CA ALA A 55 -14.93 -6.32 26.21
C ALA A 55 -15.22 -7.77 26.63
N GLY A 56 -14.74 -8.74 25.85
CA GLY A 56 -14.92 -10.17 26.13
C GLY A 56 -15.58 -11.03 25.04
N LEU A 57 -16.00 -10.47 23.91
CA LEU A 57 -16.42 -11.26 22.74
C LEU A 57 -15.58 -10.90 21.52
N ILE A 58 -14.31 -11.31 21.53
CA ILE A 58 -13.64 -11.72 20.30
C ILE A 58 -14.39 -13.01 19.90
N THR A 59 -15.50 -12.85 19.17
CA THR A 59 -16.14 -13.99 18.53
C THR A 59 -15.13 -14.63 17.58
N ASP A 60 -15.21 -15.94 17.38
CA ASP A 60 -14.38 -16.79 16.48
C ASP A 60 -14.13 -16.27 15.04
N GLN A 61 -14.68 -15.12 14.69
CA GLN A 61 -14.46 -14.34 13.48
C GLN A 61 -13.37 -13.30 13.79
N GLY A 62 -12.16 -13.49 13.28
CA GLY A 62 -11.00 -12.62 13.59
C GLY A 62 -11.23 -11.11 13.38
N SER A 63 -10.30 -10.30 13.89
CA SER A 63 -10.27 -8.84 13.69
C SER A 63 -10.43 -8.48 12.19
N TYR A 64 -11.07 -7.35 11.88
CA TYR A 64 -11.12 -6.84 10.49
C TYR A 64 -9.72 -6.62 9.91
N TRP A 65 -8.73 -6.33 10.76
CA TRP A 65 -7.31 -6.29 10.37
C TRP A 65 -6.79 -7.65 9.92
N GLN A 66 -7.16 -8.72 10.63
CA GLN A 66 -6.82 -10.08 10.23
C GLN A 66 -7.43 -10.46 8.87
N THR A 67 -8.61 -9.94 8.54
CA THR A 67 -9.19 -10.11 7.19
C THR A 67 -8.31 -9.45 6.12
N ILE A 68 -7.78 -8.25 6.38
CA ILE A 68 -6.82 -7.60 5.47
C ILE A 68 -5.56 -8.46 5.34
N VAL A 69 -4.99 -8.92 6.46
CA VAL A 69 -3.81 -9.80 6.48
C VAL A 69 -4.06 -11.09 5.69
N ASN A 70 -5.24 -11.68 5.79
CA ASN A 70 -5.61 -12.88 5.04
C ASN A 70 -5.67 -12.61 3.53
N HIS A 71 -6.25 -11.48 3.08
CA HIS A 71 -6.20 -11.10 1.66
C HIS A 71 -4.77 -10.92 1.14
N LEU A 72 -3.86 -10.38 1.96
CA LEU A 72 -2.46 -10.26 1.61
C LEU A 72 -1.76 -11.64 1.51
N ASN A 73 -2.09 -12.56 2.42
CA ASN A 73 -1.60 -13.95 2.39
C ASN A 73 -2.10 -14.69 1.15
N ASP A 74 -3.40 -14.65 0.87
CA ASP A 74 -4.00 -15.32 -0.28
C ASP A 74 -3.34 -14.86 -1.58
N LEU A 75 -3.12 -13.54 -1.72
CA LEU A 75 -2.40 -12.98 -2.86
C LEU A 75 -0.95 -13.48 -2.92
N LEU A 76 -0.23 -13.49 -1.79
CA LEU A 76 1.14 -13.97 -1.74
C LEU A 76 1.24 -15.44 -2.15
N GLU A 77 0.36 -16.30 -1.64
CA GLU A 77 0.28 -17.72 -1.98
C GLU A 77 0.02 -17.90 -3.47
N ILE A 78 -0.96 -17.20 -4.04
CA ILE A 78 -1.24 -17.24 -5.49
C ILE A 78 -0.01 -16.84 -6.30
N LEU A 79 0.68 -15.75 -5.92
CA LEU A 79 1.88 -15.30 -6.63
C LEU A 79 3.02 -16.31 -6.54
N GLN A 80 3.18 -16.97 -5.39
CA GLN A 80 4.20 -18.00 -5.16
C GLN A 80 3.91 -19.28 -5.95
N GLU A 81 2.69 -19.80 -5.87
CA GLU A 81 2.25 -21.02 -6.57
C GLU A 81 2.37 -20.86 -8.09
N ASN A 82 2.12 -19.67 -8.61
CA ASN A 82 2.24 -19.35 -10.04
C ASN A 82 3.65 -18.92 -10.47
N CYS A 83 4.65 -19.05 -9.58
CA CYS A 83 6.06 -18.70 -9.84
C CYS A 83 6.24 -17.27 -10.38
N VAL A 84 5.41 -16.33 -9.90
CA VAL A 84 5.49 -14.93 -10.34
C VAL A 84 6.78 -14.32 -9.81
N PRO A 85 7.61 -13.66 -10.66
CA PRO A 85 8.85 -13.06 -10.20
C PRO A 85 8.62 -12.08 -9.05
N THR A 86 9.49 -12.15 -8.03
CA THR A 86 9.32 -11.41 -6.77
C THR A 86 9.28 -9.89 -6.94
N ILE A 87 9.83 -9.36 -8.03
CA ILE A 87 9.73 -7.93 -8.37
C ILE A 87 8.28 -7.48 -8.56
N PHE A 88 7.42 -8.31 -9.14
CA PHE A 88 6.01 -7.99 -9.30
C PHE A 88 5.30 -8.00 -7.95
N ALA A 89 5.54 -9.04 -7.15
CA ALA A 89 4.99 -9.13 -5.80
C ALA A 89 5.34 -7.90 -4.96
N ARG A 90 6.64 -7.52 -4.92
CA ARG A 90 7.11 -6.32 -4.23
C ARG A 90 6.36 -5.07 -4.68
N LYS A 91 6.27 -4.83 -5.99
CA LYS A 91 5.61 -3.63 -6.52
C LYS A 91 4.10 -3.62 -6.22
N ILE A 92 3.43 -4.78 -6.25
CA ILE A 92 2.01 -4.92 -5.90
C ILE A 92 1.81 -4.57 -4.42
N PHE A 93 2.58 -5.18 -3.51
CA PHE A 93 2.44 -4.92 -2.08
C PHE A 93 2.80 -3.49 -1.70
N THR A 94 3.83 -2.88 -2.30
CA THR A 94 4.12 -1.45 -2.13
C THR A 94 2.91 -0.58 -2.51
N GLN A 95 2.27 -0.84 -3.65
CA GLN A 95 1.08 -0.07 -4.07
C GLN A 95 -0.13 -0.31 -3.17
N ILE A 96 -0.31 -1.53 -2.65
CA ILE A 96 -1.37 -1.85 -1.69
C ILE A 96 -1.15 -1.11 -0.36
N PHE A 97 0.06 -1.13 0.18
CA PHE A 97 0.39 -0.49 1.46
C PHE A 97 0.29 1.04 1.34
N SER A 98 0.73 1.60 0.22
CA SER A 98 0.51 3.01 -0.09
C SER A 98 -0.98 3.38 -0.15
N PHE A 99 -1.80 2.52 -0.78
CA PHE A 99 -3.25 2.70 -0.81
C PHE A 99 -3.88 2.65 0.59
N ILE A 100 -3.49 1.68 1.42
CA ILE A 100 -3.91 1.59 2.83
C ILE A 100 -3.53 2.86 3.60
N ASN A 101 -2.28 3.32 3.46
CA ASN A 101 -1.77 4.54 4.09
C ASN A 101 -2.64 5.76 3.73
N ALA A 102 -2.91 5.95 2.44
CA ALA A 102 -3.71 7.06 1.95
C ALA A 102 -5.15 6.99 2.46
N GLN A 103 -5.81 5.84 2.36
CA GLN A 103 -7.19 5.64 2.80
C GLN A 103 -7.38 5.91 4.30
N LEU A 104 -6.50 5.36 5.14
CA LEU A 104 -6.57 5.54 6.59
C LEU A 104 -6.29 6.98 6.99
N LEU A 105 -5.23 7.59 6.45
CA LEU A 105 -4.88 8.97 6.78
C LEU A 105 -5.95 9.95 6.28
N ASN A 106 -6.43 9.79 5.04
CA ASN A 106 -7.49 10.64 4.48
C ASN A 106 -8.75 10.56 5.34
N SER A 107 -9.11 9.35 5.79
CA SER A 107 -10.24 9.16 6.70
C SER A 107 -10.02 9.86 8.03
N LEU A 108 -8.83 9.74 8.62
CA LEU A 108 -8.46 10.42 9.85
C LEU A 108 -8.57 11.95 9.72
N LEU A 109 -8.09 12.52 8.61
CA LEU A 109 -8.06 13.97 8.37
C LEU A 109 -9.44 14.57 8.07
N VAL A 110 -10.38 13.76 7.60
CA VAL A 110 -11.74 14.21 7.21
C VAL A 110 -12.77 13.95 8.30
N ARG A 111 -12.58 12.90 9.13
CA ARG A 111 -13.59 12.42 10.08
C ARG A 111 -13.14 12.60 11.52
N ARG A 112 -13.78 13.53 12.23
CA ARG A 112 -13.47 13.84 13.63
C ARG A 112 -13.54 12.61 14.54
N GLU A 113 -14.49 11.71 14.29
CA GLU A 113 -14.70 10.50 15.07
C GLU A 113 -13.57 9.45 14.94
N CYS A 114 -12.62 9.66 14.03
CA CYS A 114 -11.43 8.82 13.87
C CYS A 114 -10.24 9.37 14.70
N CYS A 115 -10.27 10.64 15.10
CA CYS A 115 -9.23 11.31 15.87
C CYS A 115 -9.46 11.14 17.39
N SER A 116 -9.44 9.89 17.88
CA SER A 116 -9.48 9.61 19.33
C SER A 116 -8.32 8.74 19.80
N PHE A 117 -8.08 8.70 21.11
CA PHE A 117 -7.03 7.85 21.68
C PHE A 117 -7.35 6.37 21.44
N SER A 118 -8.59 5.94 21.75
CA SER A 118 -8.97 4.54 21.57
C SER A 118 -8.88 4.10 20.10
N ASN A 119 -9.24 4.98 19.16
CA ASN A 119 -9.10 4.68 17.75
C ASN A 119 -7.62 4.63 17.32
N GLY A 120 -6.79 5.52 17.85
CA GLY A 120 -5.34 5.48 17.67
C GLY A 120 -4.74 4.17 18.13
N GLU A 121 -5.12 3.66 19.31
CA GLU A 121 -4.68 2.34 19.81
C GLU A 121 -5.13 1.22 18.87
N TYR A 122 -6.39 1.23 18.43
CA TYR A 122 -6.94 0.21 17.55
C TYR A 122 -6.23 0.16 16.19
N VAL A 123 -6.06 1.31 15.53
CA VAL A 123 -5.37 1.38 14.24
C VAL A 123 -3.90 1.02 14.40
N LYS A 124 -3.25 1.46 15.49
CA LYS A 124 -1.85 1.08 15.77
C LYS A 124 -1.69 -0.43 15.89
N GLN A 125 -2.57 -1.13 16.62
CA GLN A 125 -2.53 -2.59 16.71
C GLN A 125 -2.65 -3.25 15.32
N GLY A 126 -3.53 -2.73 14.46
CA GLY A 126 -3.66 -3.21 13.10
C GLY A 126 -2.43 -2.98 12.22
N LEU A 127 -1.75 -1.84 12.39
CA LEU A 127 -0.48 -1.57 11.70
C LEU A 127 0.63 -2.52 12.18
N ASP A 128 0.66 -2.88 13.47
CA ASP A 128 1.58 -3.88 14.02
C ASP A 128 1.32 -5.29 13.41
N GLU A 129 0.05 -5.63 13.13
CA GLU A 129 -0.30 -6.86 12.39
C GLU A 129 0.25 -6.83 10.95
N LEU A 130 0.16 -5.69 10.26
CA LEU A 130 0.72 -5.52 8.91
C LEU A 130 2.26 -5.56 8.92
N GLU A 131 2.91 -5.00 9.93
CA GLU A 131 4.37 -5.08 10.11
C GLU A 131 4.82 -6.54 10.31
N THR A 132 4.08 -7.26 11.15
CA THR A 132 4.29 -8.70 11.37
C THR A 132 4.13 -9.48 10.08
N TRP A 133 3.10 -9.17 9.28
CA TRP A 133 2.89 -9.79 7.98
C TRP A 133 4.09 -9.57 7.04
N CYS A 134 4.64 -8.35 6.96
CA CYS A 134 5.83 -8.08 6.15
C CYS A 134 7.04 -8.94 6.57
N THR A 135 7.18 -9.21 7.88
CA THR A 135 8.23 -10.09 8.40
C THR A 135 8.02 -11.54 7.97
N VAL A 136 6.78 -12.04 8.01
CA VAL A 136 6.42 -13.42 7.60
C VAL A 136 6.53 -13.60 6.09
N ALA A 137 6.07 -12.62 5.30
CA ALA A 137 6.16 -12.62 3.84
C ALA A 137 7.60 -12.56 3.31
N LYS A 138 8.57 -12.25 4.19
CA LYS A 138 10.01 -12.09 3.91
C LYS A 138 10.35 -10.86 3.05
N PRO A 139 11.57 -10.31 3.19
CA PRO A 139 12.01 -9.15 2.40
C PRO A 139 11.98 -9.37 0.88
N GLU A 140 12.05 -10.62 0.42
CA GLU A 140 12.03 -10.96 -1.00
C GLU A 140 10.68 -10.65 -1.66
N TYR A 141 9.55 -10.79 -0.93
CA TYR A 141 8.21 -10.48 -1.42
C TYR A 141 7.67 -9.15 -0.91
N ALA A 142 7.82 -8.87 0.40
CA ALA A 142 7.32 -7.62 0.98
C ALA A 142 8.17 -6.40 0.60
N GLY A 143 9.48 -6.60 0.36
CA GLY A 143 10.40 -5.50 0.07
C GLY A 143 10.35 -4.42 1.15
N SER A 144 10.17 -3.17 0.72
CA SER A 144 9.98 -1.98 1.58
C SER A 144 8.51 -1.55 1.69
N ALA A 145 7.55 -2.46 1.47
CA ALA A 145 6.12 -2.09 1.44
C ALA A 145 5.65 -1.42 2.75
N PHE A 146 6.19 -1.83 3.90
CA PHE A 146 5.83 -1.23 5.19
C PHE A 146 6.18 0.26 5.28
N ASP A 147 7.25 0.71 4.62
CA ASP A 147 7.68 2.12 4.62
C ASP A 147 6.61 3.04 4.00
N GLU A 148 5.72 2.51 3.17
CA GLU A 148 4.60 3.26 2.60
C GLU A 148 3.55 3.66 3.64
N LEU A 149 3.47 2.96 4.79
CA LEU A 149 2.55 3.27 5.90
C LEU A 149 3.03 4.43 6.80
N LYS A 150 4.16 5.05 6.48
CA LYS A 150 4.80 6.08 7.32
C LYS A 150 3.89 7.22 7.77
N HIS A 151 2.94 7.67 6.94
CA HIS A 151 2.08 8.81 7.31
C HIS A 151 1.06 8.39 8.37
N ILE A 152 0.35 7.29 8.14
CA ILE A 152 -0.62 6.79 9.12
C ILE A 152 0.08 6.33 10.40
N CYS A 153 1.26 5.69 10.31
CA CYS A 153 2.07 5.30 11.47
C CYS A 153 2.43 6.51 12.35
N GLN A 154 2.91 7.61 11.76
CA GLN A 154 3.19 8.84 12.50
C GLN A 154 1.92 9.45 13.11
N ALA A 155 0.83 9.53 12.34
CA ALA A 155 -0.42 10.10 12.81
C ALA A 155 -0.99 9.34 14.01
N VAL A 156 -1.08 8.01 13.95
CA VAL A 156 -1.61 7.22 15.08
C VAL A 156 -0.61 7.12 16.23
N GLY A 157 0.69 7.07 15.93
CA GLY A 157 1.75 7.15 16.93
C GLY A 157 1.65 8.43 17.75
N PHE A 158 1.34 9.55 17.11
CA PHE A 158 1.09 10.83 17.76
C PHE A 158 -0.22 10.82 18.57
N LEU A 159 -1.32 10.28 18.02
CA LEU A 159 -2.62 10.22 18.71
C LEU A 159 -2.56 9.50 20.06
N VAL A 160 -1.78 8.42 20.15
CA VAL A 160 -1.66 7.60 21.38
C VAL A 160 -0.67 8.14 22.42
N ILE A 161 -0.12 9.34 22.21
CA ILE A 161 0.72 10.00 23.21
C ILE A 161 -0.16 10.55 24.34
N PHE A 162 0.15 10.20 25.59
CA PHE A 162 -0.65 10.64 26.76
C PHE A 162 -0.53 12.14 27.07
N LYS A 163 0.65 12.73 26.89
CA LYS A 163 0.97 14.10 27.32
C LYS A 163 1.27 15.03 26.14
N LYS A 164 0.41 15.02 25.11
CA LYS A 164 0.56 15.86 23.90
C LYS A 164 0.70 17.35 24.23
N PHE A 165 0.00 17.84 25.25
CA PHE A 165 0.08 19.22 25.74
C PHE A 165 1.47 19.69 26.21
N ARG A 166 2.42 18.77 26.41
CA ARG A 166 3.80 19.08 26.81
C ARG A 166 4.80 19.12 25.64
N ILE A 167 4.36 18.77 24.44
CA ILE A 167 5.23 18.64 23.28
C ILE A 167 5.23 19.95 22.53
N SER A 168 6.41 20.46 22.22
CA SER A 168 6.59 21.70 21.46
C SER A 168 6.31 21.52 19.97
N TYR A 169 6.08 22.64 19.27
CA TYR A 169 5.90 22.64 17.82
C TYR A 169 7.08 21.97 17.09
N ASP A 170 8.31 22.33 17.46
CA ASP A 170 9.53 21.82 16.83
C ASP A 170 9.72 20.30 17.02
N GLU A 171 9.43 19.77 18.21
CA GLU A 171 9.48 18.31 18.47
C GLU A 171 8.45 17.56 17.62
N ILE A 172 7.26 18.15 17.41
CA ILE A 172 6.22 17.51 16.59
C ILE A 172 6.69 17.40 15.13
N ILE A 173 7.20 18.48 14.54
CA ILE A 173 7.56 18.49 13.12
C ILE A 173 8.91 17.82 12.84
N SER A 174 9.82 17.77 13.82
CA SER A 174 11.18 17.25 13.60
C SER A 174 11.32 15.79 14.00
N ASP A 175 10.68 15.38 15.10
CA ASP A 175 10.93 14.06 15.71
C ASP A 175 9.73 13.11 15.58
N LEU A 176 8.50 13.61 15.80
CA LEU A 176 7.32 12.74 15.88
C LEU A 176 6.63 12.53 14.52
N CYS A 177 6.44 13.62 13.78
CA CYS A 177 5.65 13.66 12.56
C CYS A 177 6.38 14.30 11.37
N PRO A 178 7.68 14.00 11.09
CA PRO A 178 8.44 14.68 10.05
C PRO A 178 7.95 14.41 8.61
N VAL A 179 7.10 13.42 8.41
CA VAL A 179 6.53 13.10 7.09
C VAL A 179 5.18 13.78 6.87
N LEU A 180 4.45 14.12 7.95
CA LEU A 180 3.16 14.80 7.85
C LEU A 180 3.37 16.30 7.61
N SER A 181 2.53 16.90 6.76
CA SER A 181 2.53 18.34 6.60
C SER A 181 1.95 19.05 7.83
N VAL A 182 2.36 20.30 8.07
CA VAL A 182 1.82 21.11 9.18
C VAL A 182 0.29 21.22 9.10
N GLN A 183 -0.27 21.27 7.90
CA GLN A 183 -1.73 21.29 7.70
C GLN A 183 -2.40 19.98 8.13
N GLN A 184 -1.79 18.82 7.86
CA GLN A 184 -2.29 17.52 8.31
C GLN A 184 -2.23 17.41 9.83
N ILE A 185 -1.10 17.79 10.43
CA ILE A 185 -0.90 17.76 11.89
C ILE A 185 -1.92 18.68 12.58
N TYR A 186 -2.07 19.91 12.09
CA TYR A 186 -3.06 20.87 12.62
C TYR A 186 -4.49 20.31 12.59
N LYS A 187 -4.90 19.63 11.50
CA LYS A 187 -6.20 18.97 11.44
C LYS A 187 -6.36 17.86 12.46
N ILE A 188 -5.36 16.99 12.61
CA ILE A 188 -5.36 15.92 13.61
C ILE A 188 -5.52 16.52 15.01
N CYS A 189 -4.72 17.54 15.36
CA CYS A 189 -4.74 18.18 16.67
C CYS A 189 -6.09 18.86 17.00
N THR A 190 -6.70 19.53 16.02
CA THR A 190 -7.96 20.25 16.19
C THR A 190 -9.19 19.34 16.19
N GLN A 191 -9.11 18.19 15.52
CA GLN A 191 -10.17 17.19 15.52
C GLN A 191 -10.07 16.23 16.72
N TYR A 192 -8.90 16.15 17.35
CA TYR A 192 -8.64 15.24 18.45
C TYR A 192 -9.65 15.41 19.60
N TRP A 193 -10.13 14.29 20.10
CA TRP A 193 -10.87 14.22 21.34
C TRP A 193 -10.52 12.90 22.04
N ASP A 194 -10.38 12.92 23.36
CA ASP A 194 -10.14 11.69 24.08
C ASP A 194 -11.43 11.07 24.63
N ASP A 195 -11.52 9.75 24.49
CA ASP A 195 -12.68 8.93 24.78
C ASP A 195 -12.43 7.89 25.87
N LYS A 196 -11.19 7.77 26.37
CA LYS A 196 -10.79 6.68 27.28
C LYS A 196 -10.02 7.14 28.52
N TYR A 197 -9.06 8.05 28.40
CA TYR A 197 -8.09 8.36 29.45
C TYR A 197 -8.14 9.82 29.96
N ASN A 198 -9.07 10.61 29.45
CA ASN A 198 -9.14 12.07 29.56
C ASN A 198 -7.82 12.80 29.21
N THR A 199 -7.10 12.36 28.17
CA THR A 199 -5.90 13.02 27.64
C THR A 199 -6.25 14.26 26.81
N GLU A 200 -5.39 15.27 26.90
CA GLU A 200 -5.55 16.52 26.17
C GLU A 200 -4.82 16.50 24.82
N SER A 201 -5.24 17.39 23.91
CA SER A 201 -4.50 17.68 22.68
C SER A 201 -3.19 18.43 22.99
N VAL A 202 -2.54 18.96 21.95
CA VAL A 202 -1.40 19.88 22.12
C VAL A 202 -1.85 21.20 22.76
N SER A 203 -0.88 22.01 23.23
CA SER A 203 -1.18 23.31 23.82
C SER A 203 -1.74 24.30 22.78
N GLU A 204 -2.49 25.30 23.25
CA GLU A 204 -3.01 26.38 22.40
C GLU A 204 -1.90 27.16 21.67
N GLU A 205 -0.73 27.33 22.32
CA GLU A 205 0.45 27.95 21.72
C GLU A 205 0.90 27.22 20.45
N VAL A 206 0.99 25.88 20.51
CA VAL A 206 1.36 25.04 19.37
C VAL A 206 0.30 25.11 18.27
N LEU A 207 -0.99 25.13 18.62
CA LEU A 207 -2.07 25.30 17.64
C LEU A 207 -1.99 26.64 16.92
N ASP A 208 -1.69 27.72 17.65
CA ASP A 208 -1.55 29.06 17.08
C ASP A 208 -0.34 29.18 16.16
N GLU A 209 0.79 28.54 16.50
CA GLU A 209 1.97 28.44 15.63
C GLU A 209 1.65 27.70 14.33
N MET A 210 1.04 26.51 14.43
CA MET A 210 0.60 25.73 13.26
C MET A 210 -0.36 26.54 12.38
N LYS A 211 -1.31 27.25 13.00
CA LYS A 211 -2.32 28.06 12.29
C LYS A 211 -1.68 29.22 11.52
N LYS A 212 -0.66 29.87 12.06
CA LYS A 212 0.10 30.92 11.34
C LYS A 212 0.74 30.34 10.08
N VAL A 213 1.45 29.22 10.22
CA VAL A 213 2.12 28.55 9.09
C VAL A 213 1.12 28.12 8.01
N VAL A 214 -0.01 27.54 8.41
CA VAL A 214 -1.07 27.13 7.47
C VAL A 214 -1.66 28.33 6.73
N ASN A 215 -1.95 29.43 7.42
CA ASN A 215 -2.53 30.63 6.81
C ASN A 215 -1.54 31.32 5.86
N GLU A 216 -0.26 31.39 6.22
CA GLU A 216 0.81 31.94 5.38
C GLU A 216 1.00 31.13 4.09
N GLY A 217 0.90 29.79 4.17
CA GLY A 217 0.95 28.90 3.00
C GLY A 217 -0.24 29.06 2.04
N THR A 218 -1.42 29.42 2.53
CA THR A 218 -2.63 29.61 1.69
C THR A 218 -2.66 30.95 0.93
N GLY A 219 -1.83 31.93 1.32
CA GLY A 219 -1.77 33.27 0.71
C GLY A 219 -1.02 33.33 -0.63
N GLN A 220 -0.29 32.28 -1.00
CA GLN A 220 0.43 32.17 -2.28
C GLN A 220 -0.30 31.22 -3.23
N GLY A 221 -1.45 31.67 -3.74
CA GLY A 221 -2.04 31.21 -4.99
C GLY A 221 -2.10 29.69 -5.22
N THR A 222 -3.00 28.99 -4.55
CA THR A 222 -3.88 27.96 -5.14
C THR A 222 -4.93 27.58 -4.11
N SER A 223 -6.16 27.97 -4.37
CA SER A 223 -7.34 27.43 -3.70
C SER A 223 -7.50 25.96 -4.11
N SER A 224 -6.97 25.05 -3.31
CA SER A 224 -7.29 23.62 -3.43
C SER A 224 -7.51 23.01 -2.05
N ASP A 225 -8.78 22.79 -1.72
CA ASP A 225 -9.25 22.05 -0.54
C ASP A 225 -8.75 20.59 -0.47
N ASN A 226 -7.88 20.15 -1.38
CA ASN A 226 -7.33 18.80 -1.48
C ASN A 226 -5.80 18.69 -1.30
N THR A 227 -5.05 19.77 -1.03
CA THR A 227 -3.57 19.71 -0.94
C THR A 227 -3.07 18.86 0.25
N PHE A 228 -3.90 18.66 1.28
CA PHE A 228 -3.51 17.91 2.47
C PHE A 228 -3.87 16.42 2.42
N LEU A 229 -4.65 15.96 1.44
CA LEU A 229 -5.00 14.55 1.27
C LEU A 229 -3.93 13.84 0.46
N LEU A 230 -3.68 12.57 0.79
CA LEU A 230 -2.78 11.73 0.01
C LEU A 230 -3.48 11.20 -1.23
N ASN A 231 -2.73 11.15 -2.33
CA ASN A 231 -3.19 10.49 -3.55
C ASN A 231 -3.21 8.97 -3.34
N GLU A 232 -4.34 8.33 -3.64
CA GLU A 232 -4.56 6.89 -3.50
C GLU A 232 -4.06 6.09 -4.72
N GLU A 233 -3.75 6.79 -5.82
CA GLU A 233 -3.24 6.22 -7.06
C GLU A 233 -1.75 6.55 -7.23
N ILE A 234 -0.88 5.82 -6.52
CA ILE A 234 0.54 5.80 -6.85
C ILE A 234 0.74 4.90 -8.07
N SER A 235 1.06 5.52 -9.20
CA SER A 235 1.52 4.79 -10.38
C SER A 235 2.98 4.38 -10.18
N MET A 236 3.21 3.07 -10.07
CA MET A 236 4.55 2.50 -10.04
C MET A 236 4.76 1.73 -11.34
N PRO A 237 5.43 2.33 -12.35
CA PRO A 237 5.63 1.68 -13.63
C PRO A 237 6.50 0.43 -13.48
N LEU A 238 6.22 -0.55 -14.33
CA LEU A 238 7.05 -1.73 -14.47
C LEU A 238 8.25 -1.40 -15.35
N SER A 239 9.45 -1.54 -14.82
CA SER A 239 10.66 -1.44 -15.64
C SER A 239 10.96 -2.81 -16.23
N LEU A 240 10.99 -2.88 -17.56
CA LEU A 240 11.42 -4.09 -18.28
C LEU A 240 12.85 -4.50 -17.94
N GLU A 241 13.70 -3.54 -17.60
CA GLU A 241 15.08 -3.79 -17.19
C GLU A 241 15.12 -4.43 -15.80
N GLU A 242 14.31 -3.94 -14.85
CA GLU A 242 14.17 -4.57 -13.53
C GLU A 242 13.62 -5.99 -13.63
N ILE A 243 12.62 -6.19 -14.49
CA ILE A 243 12.03 -7.52 -14.74
C ILE A 243 13.08 -8.45 -15.34
N ALA A 244 13.77 -8.03 -16.40
CA ALA A 244 14.79 -8.84 -17.05
C ALA A 244 15.94 -9.20 -16.11
N ASN A 245 16.39 -8.25 -15.28
CA ASN A 245 17.43 -8.47 -14.29
C ASN A 245 16.98 -9.36 -13.13
N SER A 246 15.67 -9.49 -12.90
CA SER A 246 15.10 -10.35 -11.85
C SER A 246 14.85 -11.79 -12.29
N MET A 247 14.91 -12.08 -13.60
CA MET A 247 14.65 -13.40 -14.14
C MET A 247 15.94 -14.23 -14.20
N ASP A 248 15.88 -15.46 -13.70
CA ASP A 248 16.99 -16.40 -13.84
C ASP A 248 17.25 -16.74 -15.32
N ALA A 249 18.51 -16.91 -15.67
CA ALA A 249 18.89 -17.43 -16.98
C ALA A 249 18.35 -18.85 -17.13
N LYS A 250 17.33 -19.03 -17.98
CA LYS A 250 16.72 -20.34 -18.23
C LYS A 250 17.52 -21.12 -19.26
N GLU A 251 17.95 -22.32 -18.90
CA GLU A 251 18.49 -23.30 -19.84
C GLU A 251 17.35 -24.14 -20.43
N PHE A 252 17.17 -24.08 -21.74
CA PHE A 252 16.09 -24.79 -22.44
C PHE A 252 16.54 -26.12 -23.07
N GLN A 253 17.81 -26.51 -22.89
CA GLN A 253 18.40 -27.64 -23.62
C GLN A 253 17.76 -29.00 -23.30
N ASN A 254 17.04 -29.13 -22.17
CA ASN A 254 16.44 -30.39 -21.71
C ASN A 254 14.94 -30.27 -21.38
N VAL A 255 14.24 -29.26 -21.91
CA VAL A 255 12.80 -29.08 -21.63
C VAL A 255 11.99 -29.96 -22.58
N SER A 256 11.43 -31.05 -22.06
CA SER A 256 10.48 -31.89 -22.80
C SER A 256 9.09 -31.24 -22.83
N PRO A 257 8.38 -31.23 -23.99
CA PRO A 257 7.01 -30.75 -24.05
C PRO A 257 6.08 -31.57 -23.14
N PRO A 258 5.11 -30.93 -22.45
CA PRO A 258 4.06 -31.64 -21.72
C PRO A 258 3.26 -32.59 -22.62
N GLN A 259 2.86 -33.74 -22.08
CA GLN A 259 2.17 -34.79 -22.84
C GLN A 259 0.84 -34.29 -23.42
N GLU A 260 0.16 -33.41 -22.71
CA GLU A 260 -1.12 -32.81 -23.10
C GLU A 260 -1.01 -31.98 -24.39
N LEU A 261 0.14 -31.33 -24.60
CA LEU A 261 0.42 -30.63 -25.87
C LEU A 261 0.77 -31.62 -26.98
N LEU A 262 1.48 -32.71 -26.65
CA LEU A 262 1.87 -33.74 -27.62
C LEU A 262 0.68 -34.56 -28.15
N ASP A 263 -0.40 -34.66 -27.38
CA ASP A 263 -1.64 -35.33 -27.76
C ASP A 263 -2.53 -34.45 -28.66
N ASN A 264 -2.26 -33.14 -28.73
CA ASN A 264 -2.98 -32.21 -29.58
C ASN A 264 -2.34 -32.13 -30.98
N ALA A 265 -3.12 -32.46 -32.03
CA ALA A 265 -2.66 -32.45 -33.41
C ALA A 265 -2.07 -31.09 -33.87
N ALA A 266 -2.55 -29.97 -33.31
CA ALA A 266 -2.06 -28.63 -33.64
C ALA A 266 -0.62 -28.37 -33.16
N PHE A 267 -0.09 -29.18 -32.24
CA PHE A 267 1.21 -28.98 -31.58
C PHE A 267 2.22 -30.09 -31.89
N GLN A 268 1.99 -30.92 -32.90
CA GLN A 268 2.92 -32.00 -33.28
C GLN A 268 4.33 -31.50 -33.65
N PHE A 269 4.47 -30.24 -34.06
CA PHE A 269 5.76 -29.61 -34.35
C PHE A 269 6.68 -29.50 -33.12
N LEU A 270 6.17 -29.71 -31.90
CA LEU A 270 7.00 -29.75 -30.69
C LEU A 270 7.79 -31.06 -30.52
N ARG A 271 7.52 -32.08 -31.35
CA ARG A 271 8.24 -33.37 -31.34
C ARG A 271 9.58 -33.33 -32.11
N SER A 272 9.83 -32.28 -32.90
CA SER A 272 10.97 -32.16 -33.82
C SER A 272 12.17 -31.44 -33.21
#